data_AF-A0AA41T5U6-F1
#
_entry.id   AF-A0AA41T5U6-F1
#
_cell.length_a   1.000
_cell.length_b   1.000
_cell.length_c   1.000
_cell.angle_alpha   90.00
_cell.angle_beta   90.00
_cell.angle_gamma   90.00
#
_symmetry.space_group_name_H-M   'P 1'
#
loop_
_entity.id
_entity.type
_entity.pdbx_description
1 polymer ?
#
loop_
_entity_poly.entity_id
_entity_poly.type
_entity_poly.pdbx_seq_one_letter_code
_entity_poly.pdbx_strand_id
1 'polypeptide(L)'
;MAAATCNQTCRYCDSELQGNSRQLVLHWLSAVSLLTAVGRSGGEPWAVFAPFVHVTSITVMVILSWPLAMYMGRLEREALQLAAGLPFLLILLCLYAMPLGIYSPCIQEEEELGPKPVFFAHRGAPMVAPENTVMAFEKAVEQGAYGLETDVYLSFDHVPYLMHDYDLRRTTNIKEVLPEAAFRHPAFFTWDFLKTLNAGKWFIKPERKPFFNMGPISEADKKRASNQSIPQLVDLLKIAKKEKKVVIFDLFGPPPKHPLRNTFVREVVRVILDSEIEQHLIFWLPTHDREYVRYKAPGFQHVGRLLSIESLTKQNISIINVDYKRLFYNGLRDYKAANININLYIVNEPWLYSLAWCSRINSVTTDNIPLLSQLTHPQFFMTPKNYLFTWLFTDIVSAIIIISIFYFHWWREFKKEKLRESVSTTTDSQSTSNEGGEVSHLPIKSPGRVMQTPWIPMALQPALTKNIKKQPGTSHFVKAHKNMITPLTPAKSNVKSLVPMGISGHTRASTWKDTSKDTSKATFQTTVTSLKTDEPTMPFIEDLSEIQSPESTTTEYSQESSVTLHSTMPPFKIQSKKY
;
A
#
# COMPACT_ATOMS: atom_id res chain seq x y z
N MET A 1 -3.86 16.86 -61.33
CA MET A 1 -3.53 16.89 -59.88
C MET A 1 -4.57 16.14 -59.03
N ALA A 2 -5.88 16.30 -59.22
CA ALA A 2 -6.90 15.69 -58.35
C ALA A 2 -6.82 14.15 -58.17
N ALA A 3 -6.41 13.40 -59.20
CA ALA A 3 -6.29 11.93 -59.12
C ALA A 3 -5.13 11.44 -58.23
N ALA A 4 -4.08 12.24 -58.01
CA ALA A 4 -2.94 11.87 -57.17
C ALA A 4 -3.30 11.96 -55.68
N THR A 5 -4.02 13.03 -55.29
CA THR A 5 -4.47 13.25 -53.91
C THR A 5 -5.38 12.14 -53.40
N CYS A 6 -6.33 11.65 -54.21
CA CYS A 6 -7.27 10.60 -53.82
C CYS A 6 -6.56 9.27 -53.47
N ASN A 7 -5.59 8.86 -54.29
CA ASN A 7 -4.83 7.61 -54.11
C ASN A 7 -3.90 7.66 -52.89
N GLN A 8 -3.54 8.87 -52.43
CA GLN A 8 -2.70 9.08 -51.25
C GLN A 8 -3.52 9.11 -49.94
N THR A 9 -4.75 9.64 -49.96
CA THR A 9 -5.69 9.52 -48.83
C THR A 9 -6.15 8.08 -48.57
N CYS A 10 -6.43 7.28 -49.60
CA CYS A 10 -6.84 5.88 -49.39
C CYS A 10 -5.75 5.06 -48.68
N ARG A 11 -4.47 5.20 -49.06
CA ARG A 11 -3.37 4.50 -48.38
C ARG A 11 -3.16 4.96 -46.94
N TYR A 12 -3.41 6.24 -46.65
CA TYR A 12 -3.30 6.77 -45.29
C TYR A 12 -4.39 6.17 -44.39
N CYS A 13 -5.65 6.20 -44.83
CA CYS A 13 -6.77 5.58 -44.11
C CYS A 13 -6.58 4.08 -43.87
N ASP A 14 -6.09 3.31 -44.86
CA ASP A 14 -5.78 1.89 -44.69
C ASP A 14 -4.67 1.66 -43.65
N SER A 15 -3.61 2.49 -43.66
CA SER A 15 -2.53 2.40 -42.66
C SER A 15 -2.98 2.77 -41.25
N GLU A 16 -3.93 3.69 -41.12
CA GLU A 16 -4.45 4.17 -39.84
C GLU A 16 -5.45 3.17 -39.23
N LEU A 17 -6.23 2.49 -40.07
CA LEU A 17 -7.05 1.32 -39.70
C LEU A 17 -6.19 0.09 -39.31
N GLN A 18 -5.09 -0.17 -40.01
CA GLN A 18 -4.14 -1.24 -39.64
C GLN A 18 -3.31 -0.90 -38.39
N GLY A 19 -3.02 0.38 -38.14
CA GLY A 19 -2.39 0.86 -36.92
C GLY A 19 -3.29 0.67 -35.69
N ASN A 20 -4.52 1.17 -35.75
CA ASN A 20 -5.48 1.06 -34.65
C ASN A 20 -5.84 -0.39 -34.32
N SER A 21 -5.96 -1.28 -35.30
CA SER A 21 -6.26 -2.70 -35.05
C SER A 21 -5.11 -3.43 -34.36
N ARG A 22 -3.84 -3.18 -34.72
CA ARG A 22 -2.67 -3.71 -33.99
C ARG A 22 -2.60 -3.18 -32.56
N GLN A 23 -2.88 -1.90 -32.36
CA GLN A 23 -2.87 -1.30 -31.03
C GLN A 23 -4.01 -1.85 -30.16
N LEU A 24 -5.21 -2.04 -30.72
CA LEU A 24 -6.29 -2.79 -30.07
C LEU A 24 -5.81 -4.17 -29.65
N VAL A 25 -5.25 -4.98 -30.56
CA VAL A 25 -4.80 -6.35 -30.26
C VAL A 25 -3.76 -6.40 -29.13
N LEU A 26 -2.86 -5.41 -29.04
CA LEU A 26 -1.92 -5.28 -27.92
C LEU A 26 -2.61 -4.93 -26.59
N HIS A 27 -3.60 -4.02 -26.61
CA HIS A 27 -4.43 -3.75 -25.43
C HIS A 27 -5.29 -4.96 -25.02
N TRP A 28 -5.80 -5.74 -25.98
CA TRP A 28 -6.53 -6.99 -25.76
C TRP A 28 -5.65 -8.07 -25.13
N LEU A 29 -4.45 -8.32 -25.67
CA LEU A 29 -3.49 -9.28 -25.10
C LEU A 29 -3.06 -8.86 -23.68
N SER A 30 -2.94 -7.56 -23.43
CA SER A 30 -2.68 -7.02 -22.09
C SER A 30 -3.84 -7.30 -21.12
N ALA A 31 -5.09 -7.10 -21.56
CA ALA A 31 -6.29 -7.36 -20.77
C ALA A 31 -6.49 -8.86 -20.48
N VAL A 32 -6.25 -9.74 -21.46
CA VAL A 32 -6.31 -11.21 -21.28
C VAL A 32 -5.20 -11.70 -20.33
N SER A 33 -4.00 -11.09 -20.40
CA SER A 33 -2.92 -11.37 -19.45
C SER A 33 -3.27 -10.91 -18.02
N LEU A 34 -4.02 -9.80 -17.89
CA LEU A 34 -4.52 -9.32 -16.60
C LEU A 34 -5.59 -10.27 -16.02
N LEU A 35 -6.53 -10.72 -16.84
CA LEU A 35 -7.61 -11.63 -16.45
C LEU A 35 -7.10 -13.02 -16.03
N THR A 36 -6.09 -13.54 -16.74
CA THR A 36 -5.46 -14.83 -16.40
C THR A 36 -4.55 -14.77 -15.17
N ALA A 37 -4.05 -13.59 -14.80
CA ALA A 37 -3.33 -13.38 -13.54
C ALA A 37 -4.27 -13.41 -12.32
N VAL A 38 -5.43 -12.74 -12.40
CA VAL A 38 -6.42 -12.64 -11.30
C VAL A 38 -6.96 -14.00 -10.86
N GLY A 39 -7.07 -14.98 -11.77
CA GLY A 39 -7.61 -16.31 -11.46
C GLY A 39 -6.65 -17.28 -10.78
N ARG A 40 -5.37 -16.94 -10.57
CA ARG A 40 -4.34 -17.93 -10.18
C ARG A 40 -3.73 -17.75 -8.78
N SER A 41 -4.11 -16.71 -8.06
CA SER A 41 -3.52 -16.33 -6.77
C SER A 41 -4.55 -16.33 -5.65
N GLY A 42 -4.79 -17.52 -5.07
CA GLY A 42 -5.66 -17.73 -3.89
C GLY A 42 -5.20 -17.08 -2.57
N GLY A 43 -4.39 -16.02 -2.65
CA GLY A 43 -3.86 -15.21 -1.57
C GLY A 43 -3.79 -13.71 -1.90
N GLU A 44 -4.40 -13.25 -3.00
CA GLU A 44 -4.43 -11.82 -3.32
C GLU A 44 -5.58 -11.07 -2.62
N PRO A 45 -5.33 -9.83 -2.11
CA PRO A 45 -6.38 -9.00 -1.54
C PRO A 45 -7.56 -8.70 -2.49
N TRP A 46 -7.37 -8.88 -3.80
CA TRP A 46 -8.40 -8.71 -4.82
C TRP A 46 -9.50 -9.78 -4.80
N ALA A 47 -9.32 -10.89 -4.05
CA ALA A 47 -10.30 -11.97 -3.96
C ALA A 47 -11.71 -11.49 -3.55
N VAL A 48 -11.83 -10.40 -2.78
CA VAL A 48 -13.13 -9.79 -2.43
C VAL A 48 -13.90 -9.29 -3.66
N PHE A 49 -13.20 -8.76 -4.66
CA PHE A 49 -13.81 -8.23 -5.88
C PHE A 49 -14.10 -9.28 -6.94
N ALA A 50 -13.64 -10.53 -6.75
CA ALA A 50 -13.66 -11.55 -7.80
C ALA A 50 -15.06 -11.78 -8.44
N PRO A 51 -16.19 -11.81 -7.69
CA PRO A 51 -17.53 -11.88 -8.30
C PRO A 51 -17.82 -10.75 -9.31
N PHE A 52 -17.28 -9.55 -9.05
CA PHE A 52 -17.51 -8.37 -9.88
C PHE A 52 -16.52 -8.27 -11.04
N VAL A 53 -15.34 -8.90 -10.95
CA VAL A 53 -14.41 -9.05 -12.09
C VAL A 53 -15.09 -9.81 -13.24
N HIS A 54 -15.85 -10.86 -12.93
CA HIS A 54 -16.64 -11.57 -13.94
C HIS A 54 -17.67 -10.65 -14.62
N VAL A 55 -18.56 -10.01 -13.83
CA VAL A 55 -19.62 -9.12 -14.34
C VAL A 55 -19.07 -7.97 -15.19
N THR A 56 -17.98 -7.34 -14.75
CA THR A 56 -17.32 -6.25 -15.50
C THR A 56 -16.69 -6.75 -16.80
N SER A 57 -16.04 -7.93 -16.79
CA SER A 57 -15.46 -8.53 -18.00
C SER A 57 -16.51 -8.89 -19.05
N ILE A 58 -17.63 -9.49 -18.62
CA ILE A 58 -18.76 -9.78 -19.51
C ILE A 58 -19.39 -8.50 -20.07
N THR A 59 -19.56 -7.47 -19.25
CA THR A 59 -20.07 -6.15 -19.71
C THR A 59 -19.17 -5.56 -20.79
N VAL A 60 -17.84 -5.67 -20.65
CA VAL A 60 -16.87 -5.24 -21.66
C VAL A 60 -17.01 -6.05 -22.95
N MET A 61 -17.22 -7.37 -22.88
CA MET A 61 -17.47 -8.21 -24.06
C MET A 61 -18.77 -7.84 -24.79
N VAL A 62 -19.84 -7.51 -24.06
CA VAL A 62 -21.11 -7.02 -24.63
C VAL A 62 -20.91 -5.68 -25.36
N ILE A 63 -20.12 -4.75 -24.81
CA ILE A 63 -19.81 -3.49 -25.50
C ILE A 63 -18.98 -3.75 -26.77
N LEU A 64 -18.03 -4.67 -26.72
CA LEU A 64 -17.12 -4.97 -27.82
C LEU A 64 -17.74 -5.85 -28.91
N SER A 65 -18.86 -6.54 -28.66
CA SER A 65 -19.58 -7.28 -29.70
C SER A 65 -20.14 -6.37 -30.79
N TRP A 66 -20.49 -5.12 -30.49
CA TRP A 66 -21.04 -4.18 -31.47
C TRP A 66 -20.04 -3.77 -32.58
N PRO A 67 -18.84 -3.21 -32.26
CA PRO A 67 -17.84 -2.93 -33.29
C PRO A 67 -17.35 -4.20 -33.98
N LEU A 68 -17.27 -5.34 -33.29
CA LEU A 68 -16.88 -6.62 -33.87
C LEU A 68 -17.91 -7.13 -34.90
N ALA A 69 -19.20 -7.17 -34.55
CA ALA A 69 -20.26 -7.57 -35.47
C ALA A 69 -20.33 -6.63 -36.68
N MET A 70 -20.11 -5.33 -36.47
CA MET A 70 -20.03 -4.35 -37.56
C MET A 70 -18.81 -4.55 -38.47
N TYR A 71 -17.67 -4.97 -37.91
CA TYR A 71 -16.46 -5.28 -38.67
C TYR A 71 -16.64 -6.57 -39.47
N MET A 72 -17.07 -7.66 -38.82
CA MET A 72 -17.28 -8.96 -39.47
C MET A 72 -18.29 -8.89 -40.62
N GLY A 73 -19.39 -8.16 -40.46
CA GLY A 73 -20.38 -7.94 -41.53
C GLY A 73 -19.87 -7.14 -42.74
N ARG A 74 -18.65 -6.60 -42.71
CA ARG A 74 -17.99 -5.94 -43.86
C ARG A 74 -16.91 -6.80 -44.51
N LEU A 75 -16.59 -7.96 -43.94
CA LEU A 75 -15.52 -8.83 -44.46
C LEU A 75 -16.08 -9.78 -45.51
N GLU A 76 -15.63 -9.65 -46.76
CA GLU A 76 -16.02 -10.53 -47.87
C GLU A 76 -15.43 -11.95 -47.77
N ARG A 77 -14.44 -12.17 -46.89
CA ARG A 77 -13.76 -13.48 -46.73
C ARG A 77 -14.14 -14.15 -45.41
N GLU A 78 -14.78 -15.30 -45.50
CA GLU A 78 -15.11 -16.18 -44.37
C GLU A 78 -13.90 -16.47 -43.47
N ALA A 79 -12.73 -16.76 -44.06
CA ALA A 79 -11.50 -17.00 -43.31
C ALA A 79 -11.08 -15.81 -42.41
N LEU A 80 -11.38 -14.57 -42.83
CA LEU A 80 -11.08 -13.36 -42.07
C LEU A 80 -12.17 -13.06 -41.02
N GLN A 81 -13.42 -13.42 -41.31
CA GLN A 81 -14.49 -13.43 -40.31
C GLN A 81 -14.18 -14.43 -39.18
N LEU A 82 -13.77 -15.66 -39.52
CA LEU A 82 -13.35 -16.67 -38.55
C LEU A 82 -12.14 -16.20 -37.72
N ALA A 83 -11.13 -15.61 -38.36
CA ALA A 83 -9.96 -15.07 -37.66
C ALA A 83 -10.30 -13.94 -36.67
N ALA A 84 -11.34 -13.15 -36.92
CA ALA A 84 -11.79 -12.08 -36.02
C ALA A 84 -12.78 -12.58 -34.94
N GLY A 85 -13.70 -13.49 -35.29
CA GLY A 85 -14.76 -13.96 -34.41
C GLY A 85 -14.32 -15.08 -33.44
N LEU A 86 -13.45 -15.98 -33.87
CA LEU A 86 -13.01 -17.13 -33.04
C LEU A 86 -12.30 -16.69 -31.74
N PRO A 87 -11.37 -15.70 -31.74
CA PRO A 87 -10.77 -15.22 -30.49
C PRO A 87 -11.79 -14.62 -29.52
N PHE A 88 -12.78 -13.86 -30.03
CA PHE A 88 -13.85 -13.29 -29.21
C PHE A 88 -14.71 -14.38 -28.57
N LEU A 89 -15.11 -15.40 -29.35
CA LEU A 89 -15.88 -16.54 -28.85
C LEU A 89 -15.11 -17.34 -27.78
N LEU A 90 -13.82 -17.59 -28.00
CA LEU A 90 -12.97 -18.29 -27.04
C LEU A 90 -12.80 -17.49 -25.74
N ILE A 91 -12.58 -16.17 -25.82
CA ILE A 91 -12.52 -15.31 -24.63
C ILE A 91 -13.86 -15.31 -23.89
N LEU A 92 -14.98 -15.22 -24.60
CA LEU A 92 -16.32 -15.22 -24.00
C LEU A 92 -16.62 -16.54 -23.28
N LEU A 93 -16.28 -17.68 -23.89
CA LEU A 93 -16.45 -19.01 -23.30
C LEU A 93 -15.55 -19.20 -22.06
N CYS A 94 -14.30 -18.72 -22.10
CA CYS A 94 -13.43 -18.69 -20.93
C CYS A 94 -13.98 -17.81 -19.81
N LEU A 95 -14.64 -16.68 -20.13
CA LEU A 95 -15.26 -15.81 -19.12
C LEU A 95 -16.52 -16.43 -18.52
N TYR A 96 -17.41 -17.06 -19.30
CA TYR A 96 -18.56 -17.81 -18.77
C TYR A 96 -18.14 -18.99 -17.90
N ALA A 97 -16.97 -19.60 -18.16
CA ALA A 97 -16.39 -20.63 -17.30
C ALA A 97 -15.63 -20.07 -16.08
N MET A 98 -15.27 -18.78 -16.06
CA MET A 98 -14.42 -18.16 -15.03
C MET A 98 -14.98 -18.31 -13.60
N PRO A 99 -16.29 -18.16 -13.34
CA PRO A 99 -16.85 -18.27 -11.99
C PRO A 99 -16.61 -19.60 -11.28
N LEU A 100 -16.38 -20.69 -12.03
CA LEU A 100 -16.00 -22.01 -11.48
C LEU A 100 -14.60 -22.02 -10.83
N GLY A 101 -13.70 -21.12 -11.26
CA GLY A 101 -12.34 -21.01 -10.75
C GLY A 101 -12.15 -19.88 -9.72
N ILE A 102 -13.19 -19.09 -9.44
CA ILE A 102 -13.12 -17.97 -8.50
C ILE A 102 -13.27 -18.47 -7.07
N TYR A 103 -12.24 -18.25 -6.27
CA TYR A 103 -12.30 -18.38 -4.82
C TYR A 103 -12.31 -17.00 -4.16
N SER A 104 -13.24 -16.77 -3.24
CA SER A 104 -13.30 -15.56 -2.42
C SER A 104 -13.70 -15.90 -1.00
N PRO A 105 -12.99 -15.41 0.03
CA PRO A 105 -13.43 -15.56 1.41
C PRO A 105 -14.82 -14.95 1.68
N CYS A 106 -15.29 -14.01 0.85
CA CYS A 106 -16.60 -13.38 1.02
C CYS A 106 -17.76 -14.14 0.32
N ILE A 107 -17.47 -15.29 -0.32
CA ILE A 107 -18.51 -16.23 -0.79
C ILE A 107 -18.62 -17.37 0.22
N GLN A 108 -19.52 -17.23 1.19
CA GLN A 108 -19.82 -18.23 2.24
C GLN A 108 -21.28 -18.04 2.71
N GLU A 109 -21.83 -19.01 3.44
CA GLU A 109 -23.17 -18.84 4.03
C GLU A 109 -23.13 -17.83 5.20
N GLU A 110 -24.27 -17.20 5.52
CA GLU A 110 -24.33 -16.14 6.53
C GLU A 110 -23.98 -16.67 7.93
N GLU A 111 -24.32 -17.93 8.23
CA GLU A 111 -24.02 -18.63 9.46
C GLU A 111 -22.51 -18.95 9.61
N GLU A 112 -21.75 -18.94 8.52
CA GLU A 112 -20.31 -19.16 8.51
C GLU A 112 -19.51 -17.85 8.73
N LEU A 113 -20.14 -16.69 8.59
CA LEU A 113 -19.47 -15.42 8.76
C LEU A 113 -19.02 -15.23 10.23
N GLY A 114 -17.74 -14.97 10.43
CA GLY A 114 -17.17 -14.76 11.76
C GLY A 114 -17.68 -13.48 12.45
N PRO A 115 -17.40 -13.32 13.76
CA PRO A 115 -17.69 -12.07 14.45
C PRO A 115 -16.94 -10.90 13.81
N LYS A 116 -17.53 -9.70 13.89
CA LYS A 116 -16.95 -8.46 13.37
C LYS A 116 -15.58 -8.20 14.03
N PRO A 117 -14.48 -7.99 13.26
CA PRO A 117 -13.15 -7.80 13.82
C PRO A 117 -13.08 -6.56 14.74
N VAL A 118 -12.49 -6.69 15.93
CA VAL A 118 -12.37 -5.57 16.89
C VAL A 118 -11.25 -4.60 16.50
N PHE A 119 -11.34 -3.36 16.98
CA PHE A 119 -10.44 -2.28 16.58
C PHE A 119 -9.33 -1.99 17.60
N PHE A 120 -8.08 -2.04 17.14
CA PHE A 120 -6.95 -1.36 17.77
C PHE A 120 -6.76 0.01 17.11
N ALA A 121 -6.68 1.05 17.92
CA ALA A 121 -6.59 2.44 17.43
C ALA A 121 -5.13 2.80 17.15
N HIS A 122 -4.74 2.86 15.88
CA HIS A 122 -3.36 3.10 15.43
C HIS A 122 -2.89 4.48 15.91
N ARG A 123 -1.93 4.53 16.84
CA ARG A 123 -1.42 5.77 17.46
C ARG A 123 -2.53 6.63 18.09
N GLY A 124 -3.60 5.98 18.56
CA GLY A 124 -4.86 6.62 18.93
C GLY A 124 -5.81 6.80 17.74
N ALA A 125 -6.42 7.98 17.59
CA ALA A 125 -7.35 8.30 16.51
C ALA A 125 -6.82 9.39 15.54
N PRO A 126 -5.81 9.09 14.72
CA PRO A 126 -5.11 10.06 13.85
C PRO A 126 -6.02 10.75 12.83
N MET A 127 -7.16 10.17 12.47
CA MET A 127 -8.13 10.81 11.58
C MET A 127 -8.86 12.02 12.20
N VAL A 128 -8.77 12.22 13.53
CA VAL A 128 -9.43 13.33 14.25
C VAL A 128 -8.55 14.06 15.28
N ALA A 129 -7.40 13.50 15.65
CA ALA A 129 -6.45 14.07 16.62
C ALA A 129 -4.99 13.84 16.18
N PRO A 130 -4.00 14.61 16.66
CA PRO A 130 -2.60 14.37 16.33
C PRO A 130 -2.12 13.01 16.86
N GLU A 131 -1.52 12.18 16.01
CA GLU A 131 -1.06 10.82 16.35
C GLU A 131 -0.14 10.79 17.59
N ASN A 132 -0.21 9.71 18.38
CA ASN A 132 0.60 9.51 19.59
C ASN A 132 0.49 10.68 20.61
N THR A 133 -0.70 11.26 20.77
CA THR A 133 -1.01 12.27 21.82
C THR A 133 -2.14 11.81 22.74
N VAL A 134 -2.21 12.37 23.95
CA VAL A 134 -3.29 12.12 24.92
C VAL A 134 -4.67 12.35 24.28
N MET A 135 -4.83 13.42 23.50
CA MET A 135 -6.07 13.67 22.75
C MET A 135 -6.43 12.54 21.78
N ALA A 136 -5.46 11.95 21.07
CA ALA A 136 -5.72 10.85 20.15
C ALA A 136 -6.12 9.55 20.87
N PHE A 137 -5.56 9.27 22.04
CA PHE A 137 -5.96 8.10 22.84
C PHE A 137 -7.34 8.27 23.47
N GLU A 138 -7.68 9.46 23.98
CA GLU A 138 -9.04 9.74 24.44
C GLU A 138 -10.06 9.64 23.29
N LYS A 139 -9.75 10.20 22.12
CA LYS A 139 -10.62 10.08 20.92
C LYS A 139 -10.79 8.64 20.46
N ALA A 140 -9.77 7.80 20.60
CA ALA A 140 -9.88 6.37 20.33
C ALA A 140 -10.83 5.65 21.31
N VAL A 141 -10.79 6.00 22.59
CA VAL A 141 -11.74 5.49 23.60
C VAL A 141 -13.17 5.97 23.28
N GLU A 142 -13.36 7.25 22.97
CA GLU A 142 -14.66 7.81 22.53
C GLU A 142 -15.23 7.06 21.30
N GLN A 143 -14.36 6.62 20.40
CA GLN A 143 -14.73 5.86 19.19
C GLN A 143 -14.96 4.36 19.42
N GLY A 144 -14.87 3.88 20.66
CA GLY A 144 -15.13 2.47 20.98
C GLY A 144 -13.98 1.52 20.64
N ALA A 145 -12.74 2.00 20.61
CA ALA A 145 -11.56 1.14 20.43
C ALA A 145 -11.53 0.02 21.50
N TYR A 146 -11.16 -1.20 21.08
CA TYR A 146 -10.89 -2.33 21.95
C TYR A 146 -9.51 -2.21 22.61
N GLY A 147 -8.52 -1.80 21.82
CA GLY A 147 -7.19 -1.49 22.30
C GLY A 147 -6.61 -0.23 21.69
N LEU A 148 -5.55 0.27 22.32
CA LEU A 148 -4.80 1.45 21.92
C LEU A 148 -3.44 0.97 21.41
N GLU A 149 -3.10 1.35 20.18
CA GLU A 149 -1.80 1.07 19.59
C GLU A 149 -0.92 2.33 19.65
N THR A 150 0.39 2.15 19.86
CA THR A 150 1.34 3.27 19.95
C THR A 150 2.78 2.85 19.62
N ASP A 151 3.65 3.83 19.48
CA ASP A 151 5.08 3.67 19.26
C ASP A 151 5.84 4.18 20.50
N VAL A 152 6.74 3.38 21.08
CA VAL A 152 7.48 3.76 22.31
C VAL A 152 8.96 3.95 22.02
N TYR A 153 9.51 5.08 22.49
CA TYR A 153 10.95 5.34 22.57
C TYR A 153 11.36 5.60 24.03
N LEU A 154 12.67 5.57 24.29
CA LEU A 154 13.27 5.96 25.57
C LEU A 154 14.11 7.23 25.39
N SER A 155 13.98 8.20 26.31
CA SER A 155 14.79 9.41 26.34
C SER A 155 16.18 9.16 26.94
N PHE A 156 17.06 10.16 26.86
CA PHE A 156 18.43 10.07 27.39
C PHE A 156 18.45 9.90 28.92
N ASP A 157 17.44 10.45 29.59
CA ASP A 157 17.19 10.44 31.04
C ASP A 157 16.14 9.38 31.45
N HIS A 158 16.11 8.24 30.75
CA HIS A 158 15.37 7.02 31.12
C HIS A 158 13.82 7.13 31.15
N VAL A 159 13.22 8.14 30.52
CA VAL A 159 11.75 8.29 30.44
C VAL A 159 11.21 7.67 29.15
N PRO A 160 10.29 6.68 29.22
CA PRO A 160 9.59 6.20 28.03
C PRO A 160 8.53 7.21 27.56
N TYR A 161 8.53 7.54 26.27
CA TYR A 161 7.61 8.49 25.65
C TYR A 161 7.10 7.96 24.31
N LEU A 162 6.01 8.55 23.82
CA LEU A 162 5.30 8.04 22.64
C LEU A 162 5.63 8.85 21.38
N MET A 163 6.17 8.19 20.36
CA MET A 163 6.44 8.76 19.04
C MET A 163 6.82 7.67 18.02
N HIS A 164 6.38 7.81 16.77
CA HIS A 164 6.73 6.87 15.69
C HIS A 164 8.10 7.14 15.05
N ASP A 165 8.37 8.40 14.71
CA ASP A 165 9.41 8.75 13.74
C ASP A 165 10.83 8.66 14.33
N TYR A 166 11.80 8.31 13.48
CA TYR A 166 13.23 8.30 13.80
C TYR A 166 13.80 9.70 14.14
N ASP A 167 13.05 10.76 13.86
CA ASP A 167 13.37 12.15 14.21
C ASP A 167 12.11 12.97 14.49
N LEU A 168 12.30 14.17 15.06
CA LEU A 168 11.22 14.99 15.60
C LEU A 168 10.49 15.86 14.54
N ARG A 169 10.83 15.77 13.24
CA ARG A 169 10.54 16.84 12.25
C ARG A 169 9.15 16.88 11.65
N ARG A 170 8.39 15.77 11.70
CA ARG A 170 7.06 15.65 11.09
C ARG A 170 5.97 16.04 12.09
N THR A 171 6.04 15.48 13.29
CA THR A 171 5.00 15.55 14.32
C THR A 171 5.30 16.56 15.43
N THR A 172 6.42 17.30 15.37
CA THR A 172 6.73 18.34 16.37
C THR A 172 7.22 19.65 15.75
N ASN A 173 7.31 20.70 16.58
CA ASN A 173 7.91 21.99 16.21
C ASN A 173 9.44 22.09 16.42
N ILE A 174 10.19 20.97 16.43
CA ILE A 174 11.66 20.96 16.62
C ILE A 174 12.41 21.92 15.67
N LYS A 175 11.92 22.12 14.44
CA LYS A 175 12.51 23.02 13.44
C LYS A 175 12.39 24.50 13.80
N GLU A 176 11.48 24.84 14.71
CA GLU A 176 11.29 26.20 15.24
C GLU A 176 12.08 26.38 16.55
N VAL A 177 12.14 25.33 17.38
CA VAL A 177 12.77 25.38 18.72
C VAL A 177 14.28 25.16 18.68
N LEU A 178 14.77 24.20 17.89
CA LEU A 178 16.20 23.86 17.80
C LEU A 178 16.56 23.29 16.42
N PRO A 179 16.67 24.15 15.38
CA PRO A 179 16.83 23.73 13.98
C PRO A 179 18.02 22.79 13.75
N GLU A 180 19.17 23.11 14.34
CA GLU A 180 20.43 22.35 14.19
C GLU A 180 20.34 20.91 14.71
N ALA A 181 19.47 20.66 15.69
CA ALA A 181 19.26 19.34 16.26
C ALA A 181 18.05 18.61 15.63
N ALA A 182 17.37 19.19 14.65
CA ALA A 182 16.14 18.61 14.09
C ALA A 182 16.32 17.23 13.45
N PHE A 183 17.53 16.88 13.02
CA PHE A 183 17.87 15.56 12.46
C PHE A 183 18.49 14.60 13.50
N ARG A 184 18.67 15.03 14.75
CA ARG A 184 19.21 14.20 15.83
C ARG A 184 18.13 13.19 16.27
N HIS A 185 18.54 11.94 16.43
CA HIS A 185 17.64 10.88 16.89
C HIS A 185 17.07 11.21 18.28
N PRO A 186 15.76 11.05 18.52
CA PRO A 186 15.06 11.63 19.66
C PRO A 186 15.49 11.05 21.02
N ALA A 187 15.97 9.80 21.04
CA ALA A 187 16.55 9.20 22.25
C ALA A 187 17.75 9.98 22.84
N PHE A 188 18.46 10.79 22.05
CA PHE A 188 19.59 11.60 22.56
C PHE A 188 19.19 12.95 23.19
N PHE A 189 17.90 13.17 23.44
CA PHE A 189 17.38 14.34 24.17
C PHE A 189 16.85 13.89 25.54
N THR A 190 16.90 14.80 26.51
CA THR A 190 16.25 14.63 27.81
C THR A 190 14.74 14.82 27.69
N TRP A 191 13.99 14.18 28.57
CA TRP A 191 12.54 14.34 28.70
C TRP A 191 12.17 15.79 29.01
N ASP A 192 12.97 16.46 29.84
CA ASP A 192 12.78 17.88 30.16
C ASP A 192 12.83 18.79 28.94
N PHE A 193 13.56 18.41 27.87
CA PHE A 193 13.49 19.08 26.58
C PHE A 193 12.31 18.58 25.75
N LEU A 194 12.15 17.26 25.58
CA LEU A 194 11.13 16.66 24.72
C LEU A 194 9.70 17.10 25.08
N LYS A 195 9.38 17.21 26.37
CA LYS A 195 8.07 17.66 26.87
C LYS A 195 7.73 19.12 26.51
N THR A 196 8.73 19.94 26.15
CA THR A 196 8.50 21.33 25.72
C THR A 196 8.10 21.44 24.25
N LEU A 197 8.33 20.39 23.46
CA LEU A 197 7.98 20.37 22.05
C LEU A 197 6.46 20.23 21.87
N ASN A 198 5.92 21.07 21.01
CA ASN A 198 4.52 21.00 20.63
C ASN A 198 4.32 19.88 19.60
N ALA A 199 3.47 18.91 19.94
CA ALA A 199 3.24 17.70 19.14
C ALA A 199 1.90 17.72 18.36
N GLY A 200 1.27 18.89 18.17
CA GLY A 200 -0.06 18.95 17.56
C GLY A 200 -0.36 20.15 16.65
N LYS A 201 0.44 21.24 16.68
CA LYS A 201 0.32 22.34 15.69
C LYS A 201 0.53 21.89 14.24
N TRP A 202 1.31 20.83 14.02
CA TRP A 202 1.53 20.25 12.68
C TRP A 202 0.25 19.69 12.06
N PHE A 203 -0.66 19.19 12.89
CA PHE A 203 -1.87 18.47 12.50
C PHE A 203 -2.95 19.40 11.91
N ILE A 204 -3.04 20.63 12.41
CA ILE A 204 -4.07 21.60 12.04
C ILE A 204 -3.63 22.59 10.94
N LYS A 205 -2.51 22.33 10.25
CA LYS A 205 -1.98 23.25 9.23
C LYS A 205 -2.94 23.34 8.03
N PRO A 206 -3.45 24.54 7.67
CA PRO A 206 -4.51 24.67 6.66
C PRO A 206 -4.06 24.25 5.25
N GLU A 207 -2.75 24.33 4.98
CA GLU A 207 -2.14 24.01 3.69
C GLU A 207 -2.16 22.50 3.37
N ARG A 208 -2.22 21.62 4.38
CA ARG A 208 -2.08 20.16 4.21
C ARG A 208 -2.87 19.39 5.26
N LYS A 209 -3.88 18.63 4.82
CA LYS A 209 -4.44 17.54 5.64
C LYS A 209 -3.36 16.46 5.83
N PRO A 210 -3.03 16.04 7.06
CA PRO A 210 -1.98 15.04 7.26
C PRO A 210 -2.37 13.64 6.79
N PHE A 211 -3.66 13.31 6.81
CA PHE A 211 -4.21 12.01 6.43
C PHE A 211 -5.18 12.14 5.25
N PHE A 212 -5.18 11.13 4.38
CA PHE A 212 -6.10 11.05 3.24
C PHE A 212 -7.55 10.84 3.72
N ASN A 213 -8.53 11.40 3.00
CA ASN A 213 -9.96 11.39 3.38
C ASN A 213 -10.30 11.90 4.80
N MET A 214 -9.38 12.62 5.45
CA MET A 214 -9.61 13.21 6.76
C MET A 214 -10.76 14.24 6.72
N GLY A 215 -11.72 14.08 7.64
CA GLY A 215 -12.88 14.96 7.78
C GLY A 215 -12.55 16.37 8.27
N PRO A 216 -13.53 17.29 8.29
CA PRO A 216 -13.38 18.57 8.96
C PRO A 216 -13.26 18.37 10.49
N ILE A 217 -12.36 19.11 11.14
CA ILE A 217 -12.17 19.11 12.59
C ILE A 217 -12.94 20.31 13.19
N SER A 218 -13.58 20.14 14.34
CA SER A 218 -14.24 21.24 15.06
C SER A 218 -13.23 22.29 15.55
N GLU A 219 -13.64 23.56 15.71
CA GLU A 219 -12.72 24.60 16.24
C GLU A 219 -12.25 24.30 17.68
N ALA A 220 -13.09 23.62 18.48
CA ALA A 220 -12.72 23.15 19.81
C ALA A 220 -11.62 22.08 19.74
N ASP A 221 -11.77 21.09 18.88
CA ASP A 221 -10.77 20.04 18.66
C ASP A 221 -9.49 20.61 18.02
N LYS A 222 -9.58 21.59 17.11
CA LYS A 222 -8.38 22.28 16.58
C LYS A 222 -7.60 22.99 17.67
N LYS A 223 -8.27 23.74 18.55
CA LYS A 223 -7.66 24.42 19.70
C LYS A 223 -7.07 23.42 20.71
N ARG A 224 -7.69 22.25 20.89
CA ARG A 224 -7.16 21.17 21.72
C ARG A 224 -5.91 20.53 21.08
N ALA A 225 -5.99 20.24 19.78
CA ALA A 225 -4.91 19.65 18.98
C ALA A 225 -3.68 20.58 18.93
N SER A 226 -3.86 21.88 18.73
CA SER A 226 -2.73 22.84 18.72
C SER A 226 -1.95 22.90 20.04
N ASN A 227 -2.52 22.38 21.13
CA ASN A 227 -1.98 22.46 22.49
C ASN A 227 -1.52 21.09 23.02
N GLN A 228 -1.30 20.09 22.15
CA GLN A 228 -0.69 18.82 22.55
C GLN A 228 0.84 18.92 22.65
N SER A 229 1.42 18.18 23.61
CA SER A 229 2.85 17.87 23.73
C SER A 229 3.10 16.39 23.41
N ILE A 230 4.37 16.00 23.32
CA ILE A 230 4.74 14.58 23.36
C ILE A 230 4.30 14.02 24.74
N PRO A 231 3.60 12.88 24.82
CA PRO A 231 3.20 12.27 26.10
C PRO A 231 4.20 11.22 26.59
N GLN A 232 4.19 10.94 27.89
CA GLN A 232 4.91 9.79 28.44
C GLN A 232 4.12 8.50 28.20
N LEU A 233 4.78 7.34 28.23
CA LEU A 233 4.10 6.04 28.22
C LEU A 233 3.09 5.93 29.38
N VAL A 234 3.44 6.45 30.57
CA VAL A 234 2.56 6.41 31.74
C VAL A 234 1.23 7.17 31.53
N ASP A 235 1.17 8.14 30.62
CA ASP A 235 -0.08 8.88 30.34
C ASP A 235 -1.07 8.03 29.54
N LEU A 236 -0.57 7.25 28.57
CA LEU A 236 -1.36 6.22 27.89
C LEU A 236 -1.79 5.11 28.86
N LEU A 237 -0.87 4.63 29.71
CA LEU A 237 -1.19 3.54 30.65
C LEU A 237 -2.28 3.95 31.66
N LYS A 238 -2.32 5.22 32.09
CA LYS A 238 -3.43 5.75 32.92
C LYS A 238 -4.78 5.66 32.20
N ILE A 239 -4.84 6.06 30.92
CA ILE A 239 -6.05 5.97 30.09
C ILE A 239 -6.46 4.50 29.93
N ALA A 240 -5.52 3.63 29.56
CA ALA A 240 -5.77 2.21 29.35
C ALA A 240 -6.22 1.48 30.62
N LYS A 241 -5.61 1.76 31.78
CA LYS A 241 -6.03 1.24 33.09
C LYS A 241 -7.44 1.69 33.47
N LYS A 242 -7.75 2.99 33.31
CA LYS A 242 -9.08 3.56 33.61
C LYS A 242 -10.18 2.96 32.74
N GLU A 243 -9.92 2.86 31.44
CA GLU A 243 -10.90 2.48 30.40
C GLU A 243 -10.85 0.98 30.04
N LYS A 244 -10.05 0.20 30.78
CA LYS A 244 -9.78 -1.24 30.59
C LYS A 244 -9.47 -1.62 29.13
N LYS A 245 -8.56 -0.86 28.52
CA LYS A 245 -8.13 -1.05 27.13
C LYS A 245 -6.84 -1.85 27.07
N VAL A 246 -6.74 -2.73 26.07
CA VAL A 246 -5.49 -3.39 25.72
C VAL A 246 -4.52 -2.35 25.16
N VAL A 247 -3.25 -2.38 25.56
CA VAL A 247 -2.18 -1.57 24.97
C VAL A 247 -1.24 -2.48 24.18
N ILE A 248 -1.09 -2.19 22.89
CA ILE A 248 -0.16 -2.86 21.98
C ILE A 248 0.84 -1.82 21.46
N PHE A 249 2.12 -2.14 21.37
CA PHE A 249 3.11 -1.16 20.93
C PHE A 249 4.36 -1.75 20.30
N ASP A 250 4.89 -1.07 19.27
CA ASP A 250 6.27 -1.28 18.84
C ASP A 250 7.22 -0.49 19.75
N LEU A 251 8.33 -1.13 20.15
CA LEU A 251 9.34 -0.54 21.03
C LEU A 251 10.63 -0.29 20.25
N PHE A 252 10.98 0.97 20.09
CA PHE A 252 12.14 1.41 19.33
C PHE A 252 13.36 1.55 20.25
N GLY A 253 14.31 0.62 20.09
CA GLY A 253 15.57 0.64 20.81
C GLY A 253 16.44 1.86 20.44
N PRO A 254 17.09 2.54 21.40
CA PRO A 254 18.01 3.64 21.11
C PRO A 254 19.12 3.27 20.11
N PRO A 255 19.79 4.24 19.43
CA PRO A 255 20.82 3.93 18.44
C PRO A 255 22.03 3.18 19.03
N PRO A 256 22.85 2.47 18.23
CA PRO A 256 23.92 1.60 18.75
C PRO A 256 24.96 2.25 19.68
N LYS A 257 25.18 3.57 19.58
CA LYS A 257 26.10 4.34 20.45
C LYS A 257 25.44 4.91 21.72
N HIS A 258 24.17 4.62 21.96
CA HIS A 258 23.42 5.17 23.10
C HIS A 258 23.67 4.34 24.36
N PRO A 259 23.93 4.94 25.54
CA PRO A 259 24.24 4.19 26.76
C PRO A 259 23.12 3.22 27.16
N LEU A 260 21.85 3.59 26.94
CA LEU A 260 20.68 2.78 27.29
C LEU A 260 20.32 1.70 26.25
N ARG A 261 21.16 1.49 25.22
CA ARG A 261 20.90 0.54 24.12
C ARG A 261 20.60 -0.89 24.59
N ASN A 262 21.19 -1.31 25.71
CA ASN A 262 21.08 -2.68 26.24
C ASN A 262 20.18 -2.79 27.49
N THR A 263 19.56 -1.68 27.92
CA THR A 263 18.74 -1.62 29.14
C THR A 263 17.33 -1.09 28.91
N PHE A 264 17.05 -0.49 27.74
CA PHE A 264 15.77 0.16 27.45
C PHE A 264 14.52 -0.71 27.66
N VAL A 265 14.59 -2.02 27.36
CA VAL A 265 13.47 -2.95 27.64
C VAL A 265 13.15 -3.00 29.13
N ARG A 266 14.18 -3.01 29.99
CA ARG A 266 14.03 -3.09 31.45
C ARG A 266 13.36 -1.85 32.01
N GLU A 267 13.74 -0.66 31.53
CA GLU A 267 13.11 0.60 31.93
C GLU A 267 11.64 0.68 31.51
N VAL A 268 11.32 0.22 30.30
CA VAL A 268 9.93 0.20 29.80
C VAL A 268 9.08 -0.80 30.56
N VAL A 269 9.57 -2.02 30.81
CA VAL A 269 8.88 -3.02 31.65
C VAL A 269 8.66 -2.47 33.05
N ARG A 270 9.68 -1.85 33.66
CA ARG A 270 9.56 -1.22 34.99
C ARG A 270 8.46 -0.17 35.01
N VAL A 271 8.45 0.79 34.08
CA VAL A 271 7.42 1.85 34.01
C VAL A 271 6.01 1.28 33.78
N ILE A 272 5.88 0.17 33.04
CA ILE A 272 4.57 -0.50 32.88
C ILE A 272 4.12 -1.14 34.19
N LEU A 273 5.00 -1.85 34.90
CA LEU A 273 4.68 -2.46 36.20
C LEU A 273 4.39 -1.39 37.28
N ASP A 274 5.20 -0.33 37.34
CA ASP A 274 5.03 0.83 38.24
C ASP A 274 3.70 1.58 37.98
N SER A 275 3.08 1.43 36.81
CA SER A 275 1.76 2.01 36.50
C SER A 275 0.58 1.22 37.11
N GLU A 276 0.84 0.01 37.62
CA GLU A 276 -0.16 -0.92 38.15
C GLU A 276 -1.33 -1.18 37.18
N ILE A 277 -1.09 -1.15 35.86
CA ILE A 277 -2.06 -1.63 34.87
C ILE A 277 -2.18 -3.15 34.97
N GLU A 278 -3.37 -3.69 34.75
CA GLU A 278 -3.60 -5.13 34.72
C GLU A 278 -2.71 -5.76 33.63
N GLN A 279 -1.75 -6.61 34.00
CA GLN A 279 -0.68 -7.07 33.08
C GLN A 279 -1.22 -7.74 31.81
N HIS A 280 -2.37 -8.41 31.88
CA HIS A 280 -3.03 -9.06 30.75
C HIS A 280 -3.52 -8.06 29.68
N LEU A 281 -3.63 -6.77 30.00
CA LEU A 281 -3.94 -5.71 29.02
C LEU A 281 -2.71 -5.31 28.20
N ILE A 282 -1.50 -5.82 28.47
CA ILE A 282 -0.29 -5.46 27.75
C ILE A 282 0.04 -6.50 26.68
N PHE A 283 -0.06 -6.09 25.42
CA PHE A 283 0.29 -6.89 24.24
C PHE A 283 1.74 -6.61 23.84
N TRP A 284 2.64 -7.48 24.29
CA TRP A 284 4.08 -7.33 24.11
C TRP A 284 4.55 -7.83 22.73
N LEU A 285 4.65 -6.91 21.77
CA LEU A 285 5.25 -7.16 20.44
C LEU A 285 6.78 -7.33 20.43
N PRO A 286 7.60 -6.62 21.24
CA PRO A 286 9.06 -6.64 21.06
C PRO A 286 9.66 -8.04 21.18
N THR A 287 10.54 -8.40 20.24
CA THR A 287 11.21 -9.71 20.19
C THR A 287 12.45 -9.80 21.08
N HIS A 288 13.06 -8.64 21.38
CA HIS A 288 14.23 -8.53 22.25
C HIS A 288 13.85 -8.80 23.71
N ASP A 289 14.75 -9.41 24.47
CA ASP A 289 14.65 -9.67 25.91
C ASP A 289 13.35 -10.37 26.39
N ARG A 290 12.69 -11.17 25.52
CA ARG A 290 11.42 -11.84 25.86
C ARG A 290 11.48 -12.72 27.10
N GLU A 291 12.58 -13.44 27.32
CA GLU A 291 12.75 -14.27 28.52
C GLU A 291 12.79 -13.43 29.80
N TYR A 292 13.44 -12.27 29.77
CA TYR A 292 13.42 -11.31 30.88
C TYR A 292 12.01 -10.76 31.11
N VAL A 293 11.28 -10.42 30.04
CA VAL A 293 9.90 -9.91 30.12
C VAL A 293 8.97 -10.97 30.72
N ARG A 294 9.09 -12.24 30.30
CA ARG A 294 8.32 -13.36 30.88
C ARG A 294 8.57 -13.55 32.36
N TYR A 295 9.84 -13.47 32.75
CA TYR A 295 10.22 -13.61 34.15
C TYR A 295 9.76 -12.43 35.03
N LYS A 296 9.76 -11.19 34.51
CA LYS A 296 9.40 -9.99 35.28
C LYS A 296 7.94 -9.56 35.19
N ALA A 297 7.27 -9.87 34.10
CA ALA A 297 5.88 -9.51 33.84
C ALA A 297 5.13 -10.70 33.19
N PRO A 298 4.97 -11.82 33.92
CA PRO A 298 4.41 -13.06 33.38
C PRO A 298 2.95 -12.93 32.91
N GLY A 299 2.24 -11.87 33.32
CA GLY A 299 0.89 -11.58 32.83
C GLY A 299 0.85 -10.85 31.47
N PHE A 300 1.97 -10.37 30.92
CA PHE A 300 1.98 -9.74 29.59
C PHE A 300 1.63 -10.76 28.50
N GLN A 301 0.73 -10.38 27.59
CA GLN A 301 0.38 -11.22 26.44
C GLN A 301 1.44 -11.05 25.35
N HIS A 302 2.30 -12.05 25.18
CA HIS A 302 3.33 -12.03 24.14
C HIS A 302 2.72 -12.21 22.75
N VAL A 303 2.83 -11.19 21.90
CA VAL A 303 2.27 -11.21 20.54
C VAL A 303 3.37 -11.48 19.53
N GLY A 304 3.20 -12.50 18.70
CA GLY A 304 4.14 -12.90 17.65
C GLY A 304 4.12 -11.97 16.43
N ARG A 305 5.12 -12.15 15.57
CA ARG A 305 5.09 -11.70 14.18
C ARG A 305 4.82 -12.93 13.28
N LEU A 306 4.77 -12.75 11.96
CA LEU A 306 4.65 -13.86 11.00
C LEU A 306 5.86 -14.82 11.14
N LEU A 307 5.66 -15.94 11.84
CA LEU A 307 6.64 -16.99 12.18
C LEU A 307 5.97 -18.37 12.02
N SER A 308 6.74 -19.45 11.87
CA SER A 308 6.17 -20.80 11.78
C SER A 308 5.35 -21.16 13.03
N ILE A 309 4.29 -21.97 12.85
CA ILE A 309 3.44 -22.45 13.94
C ILE A 309 4.26 -23.15 15.03
N GLU A 310 5.26 -23.94 14.64
CA GLU A 310 6.21 -24.57 15.56
C GLU A 310 6.96 -23.55 16.42
N SER A 311 7.45 -22.46 15.83
CA SER A 311 8.16 -21.39 16.54
C SER A 311 7.27 -20.61 17.50
N LEU A 312 6.00 -20.37 17.10
CA LEU A 312 4.99 -19.76 17.97
C LEU A 312 4.61 -20.69 19.14
N THR A 313 4.41 -21.98 18.86
CA THR A 313 4.07 -23.01 19.86
C THR A 313 5.21 -23.20 20.86
N LYS A 314 6.46 -23.30 20.39
CA LYS A 314 7.66 -23.37 21.24
C LYS A 314 7.80 -22.16 22.15
N GLN A 315 7.35 -20.99 21.69
CA GLN A 315 7.31 -19.76 22.47
C GLN A 315 6.01 -19.59 23.27
N ASN A 316 5.05 -20.52 23.25
CA ASN A 316 3.72 -20.32 23.86
C ASN A 316 3.07 -18.98 23.46
N ILE A 317 2.96 -18.75 22.14
CA ILE A 317 2.35 -17.55 21.55
C ILE A 317 1.10 -17.97 20.76
N SER A 318 -0.06 -17.44 21.17
CA SER A 318 -1.37 -17.68 20.54
C SER A 318 -1.92 -16.48 19.76
N ILE A 319 -1.21 -15.35 19.74
CA ILE A 319 -1.62 -14.10 19.06
C ILE A 319 -0.49 -13.63 18.14
N ILE A 320 -0.80 -13.22 16.91
CA ILE A 320 0.16 -12.54 16.01
C ILE A 320 -0.32 -11.17 15.59
N ASN A 321 0.62 -10.25 15.39
CA ASN A 321 0.42 -8.95 14.74
C ASN A 321 1.13 -8.95 13.39
N VAL A 322 0.41 -8.71 12.30
CA VAL A 322 0.96 -8.91 10.96
C VAL A 322 0.43 -7.92 9.92
N ASP A 323 1.33 -7.48 9.02
CA ASP A 323 0.98 -6.70 7.84
C ASP A 323 0.05 -7.50 6.91
N TYR A 324 -1.04 -6.88 6.48
CA TYR A 324 -2.09 -7.55 5.71
C TYR A 324 -1.58 -8.16 4.39
N LYS A 325 -0.64 -7.50 3.71
CA LYS A 325 -0.09 -7.99 2.44
C LYS A 325 0.62 -9.32 2.70
N ARG A 326 1.46 -9.36 3.73
CA ARG A 326 2.23 -10.58 4.07
C ARG A 326 1.34 -11.76 4.46
N LEU A 327 0.24 -11.53 5.18
CA LEU A 327 -0.64 -12.60 5.66
C LEU A 327 -1.40 -13.29 4.53
N PHE A 328 -2.02 -12.52 3.62
CA PHE A 328 -2.85 -13.11 2.56
C PHE A 328 -2.00 -13.89 1.55
N TYR A 329 -0.77 -13.46 1.25
CA TYR A 329 0.14 -14.24 0.40
C TYR A 329 0.68 -15.52 1.07
N ASN A 330 0.84 -15.55 2.41
CA ASN A 330 1.45 -16.69 3.11
C ASN A 330 0.83 -16.96 4.50
N GLY A 331 0.25 -18.16 4.67
CA GLY A 331 0.04 -18.79 5.98
C GLY A 331 -1.33 -18.62 6.64
N LEU A 332 -2.25 -17.80 6.12
CA LEU A 332 -3.57 -17.58 6.75
C LEU A 332 -4.32 -18.88 7.12
N ARG A 333 -4.30 -19.88 6.24
CA ARG A 333 -4.93 -21.19 6.49
C ARG A 333 -4.32 -21.92 7.68
N ASP A 334 -3.00 -21.87 7.79
CA ASP A 334 -2.25 -22.67 8.76
C ASP A 334 -2.32 -22.03 10.17
N TYR A 335 -2.31 -20.69 10.26
CA TYR A 335 -2.60 -19.97 11.52
C TYR A 335 -4.02 -20.24 12.03
N LYS A 336 -5.02 -20.26 11.13
CA LYS A 336 -6.40 -20.62 11.48
C LYS A 336 -6.51 -22.06 11.98
N ALA A 337 -5.89 -23.01 11.30
CA ALA A 337 -5.88 -24.42 11.73
C ALA A 337 -5.24 -24.60 13.11
N ALA A 338 -4.26 -23.76 13.46
CA ALA A 338 -3.62 -23.72 14.77
C ALA A 338 -4.35 -22.84 15.82
N ASN A 339 -5.54 -22.30 15.50
CA ASN A 339 -6.31 -21.39 16.35
C ASN A 339 -5.51 -20.17 16.88
N ILE A 340 -4.63 -19.63 16.05
CA ILE A 340 -3.85 -18.42 16.35
C ILE A 340 -4.72 -17.19 16.09
N ASN A 341 -4.87 -16.33 17.10
CA ASN A 341 -5.54 -15.05 16.97
C ASN A 341 -4.70 -14.08 16.13
N ILE A 342 -5.33 -13.34 15.22
CA ILE A 342 -4.64 -12.47 14.27
C ILE A 342 -5.11 -11.02 14.43
N ASN A 343 -4.15 -10.13 14.65
CA ASN A 343 -4.31 -8.68 14.45
C ASN A 343 -3.68 -8.27 13.11
N LEU A 344 -4.48 -7.63 12.25
CA LEU A 344 -4.04 -7.10 10.95
C LEU A 344 -3.75 -5.60 11.02
N TYR A 345 -2.60 -5.17 10.48
CA TYR A 345 -2.26 -3.74 10.40
C TYR A 345 -1.76 -3.32 8.99
N ILE A 346 -1.91 -2.07 8.55
CA ILE A 346 -2.91 -1.08 9.01
C ILE A 346 -4.11 -1.20 8.06
N VAL A 347 -5.32 -1.32 8.60
CA VAL A 347 -6.55 -1.52 7.81
C VAL A 347 -7.42 -0.26 7.88
N ASN A 348 -7.42 0.55 6.82
CA ASN A 348 -8.20 1.79 6.76
C ASN A 348 -9.36 1.74 5.74
N GLU A 349 -9.30 0.80 4.79
CA GLU A 349 -10.25 0.71 3.69
C GLU A 349 -11.40 -0.25 4.00
N PRO A 350 -12.68 0.15 3.76
CA PRO A 350 -13.85 -0.70 3.97
C PRO A 350 -13.78 -2.09 3.30
N TRP A 351 -13.24 -2.18 2.07
CA TRP A 351 -13.09 -3.45 1.35
C TRP A 351 -12.05 -4.37 2.02
N LEU A 352 -10.97 -3.82 2.57
CA LEU A 352 -9.92 -4.58 3.25
C LEU A 352 -10.36 -5.04 4.63
N TYR A 353 -11.13 -4.21 5.33
CA TYR A 353 -11.82 -4.63 6.55
C TYR A 353 -12.84 -5.74 6.28
N SER A 354 -13.55 -5.66 5.16
CA SER A 354 -14.47 -6.71 4.71
C SER A 354 -13.72 -8.02 4.40
N LEU A 355 -12.56 -7.96 3.73
CA LEU A 355 -11.69 -9.12 3.54
C LEU A 355 -11.30 -9.74 4.89
N ALA A 356 -10.89 -8.93 5.87
CA ALA A 356 -10.52 -9.40 7.20
C ALA A 356 -11.70 -10.08 7.92
N TRP A 357 -12.90 -9.50 7.83
CA TRP A 357 -14.12 -10.04 8.43
C TRP A 357 -14.55 -11.37 7.77
N CYS A 358 -14.69 -11.40 6.45
CA CYS A 358 -14.93 -12.64 5.68
C CYS A 358 -13.86 -13.71 5.99
N SER A 359 -12.62 -13.27 6.21
CA SER A 359 -11.49 -14.13 6.60
C SER A 359 -11.44 -14.45 8.09
N ARG A 360 -12.48 -14.21 8.90
CA ARG A 360 -12.53 -14.51 10.34
C ARG A 360 -11.30 -14.02 11.13
N ILE A 361 -10.76 -12.85 10.78
CA ILE A 361 -9.66 -12.20 11.50
C ILE A 361 -10.20 -11.58 12.80
N ASN A 362 -9.50 -11.77 13.92
CA ASN A 362 -10.00 -11.35 15.23
C ASN A 362 -10.02 -9.83 15.41
N SER A 363 -8.96 -9.15 14.96
CA SER A 363 -8.83 -7.71 15.16
C SER A 363 -8.05 -7.01 14.04
N VAL A 364 -8.22 -5.69 13.95
CA VAL A 364 -7.46 -4.84 13.04
C VAL A 364 -6.93 -3.61 13.76
N THR A 365 -5.70 -3.19 13.44
CA THR A 365 -5.16 -1.87 13.76
C THR A 365 -5.56 -0.90 12.65
N THR A 366 -6.19 0.22 12.99
CA THR A 366 -6.76 1.19 12.03
C THR A 366 -6.59 2.64 12.48
N ASP A 367 -6.42 3.55 11.51
CA ASP A 367 -6.49 5.00 11.71
C ASP A 367 -7.95 5.49 11.81
N ASN A 368 -8.91 4.71 11.29
CA ASN A 368 -10.24 5.19 10.91
C ASN A 368 -11.39 4.32 11.47
N ILE A 369 -11.42 4.16 12.79
CA ILE A 369 -12.53 3.50 13.51
C ILE A 369 -13.90 4.08 13.12
N PRO A 370 -14.11 5.41 12.99
CA PRO A 370 -15.43 5.96 12.65
C PRO A 370 -15.99 5.49 11.31
N LEU A 371 -15.14 5.21 10.31
CA LEU A 371 -15.57 4.68 9.02
C LEU A 371 -15.89 3.18 9.10
N LEU A 372 -15.00 2.38 9.69
CA LEU A 372 -15.12 0.91 9.68
C LEU A 372 -16.15 0.38 10.69
N SER A 373 -16.37 1.11 11.78
CA SER A 373 -17.41 0.80 12.78
C SER A 373 -18.83 0.84 12.19
N GLN A 374 -19.09 1.69 11.19
CA GLN A 374 -20.40 1.82 10.52
C GLN A 374 -20.80 0.61 9.66
N LEU A 375 -19.85 -0.24 9.25
CA LEU A 375 -20.14 -1.41 8.42
C LEU A 375 -20.96 -2.46 9.20
N THR A 376 -22.22 -2.66 8.85
CA THR A 376 -23.10 -3.68 9.47
C THR A 376 -22.89 -5.09 8.91
N HIS A 377 -22.27 -5.19 7.73
CA HIS A 377 -21.92 -6.43 7.04
C HIS A 377 -20.63 -6.20 6.22
N PRO A 378 -19.90 -7.24 5.81
CA PRO A 378 -18.78 -7.09 4.90
C PRO A 378 -19.28 -6.60 3.53
N GLN A 379 -18.59 -5.62 2.96
CA GLN A 379 -18.79 -5.25 1.56
C GLN A 379 -18.45 -6.44 0.67
N PHE A 380 -19.22 -6.61 -0.42
CA PHE A 380 -19.05 -7.68 -1.41
C PHE A 380 -19.27 -9.11 -0.86
N PHE A 381 -19.83 -9.25 0.35
CA PHE A 381 -20.36 -10.52 0.84
C PHE A 381 -21.48 -11.05 -0.05
N MET A 382 -21.49 -12.36 -0.31
CA MET A 382 -22.50 -13.01 -1.14
C MET A 382 -22.65 -14.49 -0.78
N THR A 383 -23.86 -14.99 -0.57
CA THR A 383 -24.06 -16.44 -0.38
C THR A 383 -23.77 -17.20 -1.67
N PRO A 384 -23.34 -18.48 -1.62
CA PRO A 384 -23.13 -19.33 -2.80
C PRO A 384 -24.33 -19.36 -3.75
N LYS A 385 -25.55 -19.36 -3.22
CA LYS A 385 -26.79 -19.28 -3.99
C LYS A 385 -26.93 -17.96 -4.76
N ASN A 386 -26.67 -16.82 -4.10
CA ASN A 386 -26.72 -15.51 -4.74
C ASN A 386 -25.62 -15.36 -5.80
N TYR A 387 -24.43 -15.90 -5.52
CA TYR A 387 -23.31 -15.93 -6.46
C TYR A 387 -23.64 -16.73 -7.74
N LEU A 388 -24.19 -17.94 -7.59
CA LEU A 388 -24.65 -18.76 -8.72
C LEU A 388 -25.76 -18.04 -9.52
N PHE A 389 -26.70 -17.38 -8.83
CA PHE A 389 -27.74 -16.60 -9.50
C PHE A 389 -27.16 -15.43 -10.30
N THR A 390 -26.29 -14.61 -9.70
CA THR A 390 -25.64 -13.47 -10.39
C THR A 390 -24.82 -13.93 -11.59
N TRP A 391 -24.10 -15.06 -11.47
CA TRP A 391 -23.38 -15.66 -12.58
C TRP A 391 -24.33 -16.05 -13.72
N LEU A 392 -25.27 -16.97 -13.48
CA LEU A 392 -26.18 -17.47 -14.52
C LEU A 392 -27.00 -16.35 -15.17
N PHE A 393 -27.47 -15.38 -14.39
CA PHE A 393 -28.19 -14.22 -14.89
C PHE A 393 -27.32 -13.36 -15.81
N THR A 394 -26.08 -13.08 -15.42
CA THR A 394 -25.13 -12.29 -16.22
C THR A 394 -24.89 -12.95 -17.58
N ASP A 395 -24.57 -14.25 -17.58
CA ASP A 395 -24.21 -15.00 -18.79
C ASP A 395 -25.37 -15.15 -19.77
N ILE A 396 -26.58 -15.44 -19.25
CA ILE A 396 -27.78 -15.57 -20.08
C ILE A 396 -28.13 -14.22 -20.71
N VAL A 397 -28.11 -13.13 -19.94
CA VAL A 397 -28.42 -11.80 -20.45
C VAL A 397 -27.37 -11.33 -21.46
N SER A 398 -26.08 -11.53 -21.20
CA SER A 398 -25.03 -11.18 -22.16
C SER A 398 -25.10 -12.01 -23.44
N ALA A 399 -25.39 -13.31 -23.34
CA ALA A 399 -25.56 -14.16 -24.52
C ALA A 399 -26.72 -13.66 -25.40
N ILE A 400 -27.88 -13.36 -24.80
CA ILE A 400 -29.05 -12.80 -25.53
C ILE A 400 -28.69 -11.47 -26.22
N ILE A 401 -28.01 -10.56 -25.52
CA ILE A 401 -27.63 -9.25 -26.08
C ILE A 401 -26.61 -9.42 -27.22
N ILE A 402 -25.55 -10.21 -27.02
CA ILE A 402 -24.50 -10.44 -28.03
C ILE A 402 -25.12 -11.09 -29.28
N ILE A 403 -25.94 -12.14 -29.12
CA ILE A 403 -26.64 -12.79 -30.23
C ILE A 403 -27.55 -11.79 -30.97
N SER A 404 -28.28 -10.94 -30.23
CA SER A 404 -29.14 -9.90 -30.82
C SER A 404 -28.35 -8.87 -31.63
N ILE A 405 -27.17 -8.47 -31.17
CA ILE A 405 -26.27 -7.54 -31.86
C ILE A 405 -25.75 -8.17 -33.16
N PHE A 406 -25.25 -9.40 -33.11
CA PHE A 406 -24.79 -10.13 -34.31
C PHE A 406 -25.92 -10.37 -35.30
N TYR A 407 -27.11 -10.77 -34.83
CA TYR A 407 -28.31 -10.95 -35.67
C TYR A 407 -28.74 -9.64 -36.34
N PHE A 408 -28.80 -8.53 -35.59
CA PHE A 408 -29.14 -7.21 -36.14
C PHE A 408 -28.17 -6.77 -37.24
N HIS A 409 -26.87 -6.96 -37.02
CA HIS A 409 -25.86 -6.64 -38.03
C HIS A 409 -25.94 -7.54 -39.26
N TRP A 410 -26.09 -8.85 -39.08
CA TRP A 410 -26.28 -9.81 -40.18
C TRP A 410 -27.52 -9.48 -41.02
N TRP A 411 -28.67 -9.29 -40.38
CA TRP A 411 -29.92 -8.90 -41.02
C TRP A 411 -29.80 -7.59 -41.81
N ARG A 412 -29.07 -6.61 -41.27
CA ARG A 412 -28.83 -5.32 -41.92
C ARG A 412 -28.00 -5.45 -43.19
N GLU A 413 -26.96 -6.27 -43.19
CA GLU A 413 -26.12 -6.47 -44.38
C GLU A 413 -26.84 -7.34 -45.43
N PHE A 414 -27.52 -8.42 -45.03
CA PHE A 414 -28.38 -9.23 -45.91
C PHE A 414 -29.44 -8.37 -46.64
N LYS A 415 -30.04 -7.41 -45.94
CA LYS A 415 -30.99 -6.46 -46.56
C LYS A 415 -30.32 -5.56 -47.62
N LYS A 416 -29.05 -5.17 -47.44
CA LYS A 416 -28.29 -4.38 -48.45
C LYS A 416 -27.91 -5.23 -49.66
N GLU A 417 -27.54 -6.49 -49.46
CA GLU A 417 -27.25 -7.43 -50.56
C GLU A 417 -28.49 -7.62 -51.43
N LYS A 418 -29.63 -7.95 -50.82
CA LYS A 418 -30.91 -8.08 -51.54
C LYS A 418 -31.34 -6.78 -52.26
N LEU A 419 -31.05 -5.62 -51.69
CA LEU A 419 -31.25 -4.32 -52.36
C LEU A 419 -30.32 -4.17 -53.57
N ARG A 420 -29.03 -4.51 -53.46
CA ARG A 420 -28.08 -4.50 -54.59
C ARG A 420 -28.53 -5.43 -55.72
N GLU A 421 -28.92 -6.65 -55.41
CA GLU A 421 -29.40 -7.63 -56.40
C GLU A 421 -30.67 -7.15 -57.14
N SER A 422 -31.60 -6.51 -56.42
CA SER A 422 -32.80 -5.93 -57.04
C SER A 422 -32.49 -4.76 -57.99
N VAL A 423 -31.43 -3.99 -57.70
CA VAL A 423 -30.98 -2.89 -58.56
C VAL A 423 -30.23 -3.42 -59.79
N SER A 424 -29.38 -4.44 -59.65
CA SER A 424 -28.69 -5.05 -60.80
C SER A 424 -29.65 -5.75 -61.76
N THR A 425 -30.62 -6.52 -61.26
CA THR A 425 -31.66 -7.16 -62.11
C THR A 425 -32.53 -6.14 -62.85
N THR A 426 -32.78 -4.96 -62.27
CA THR A 426 -33.48 -3.86 -62.96
C THR A 426 -32.62 -3.25 -64.07
N THR A 427 -31.29 -3.28 -63.94
CA THR A 427 -30.36 -2.69 -64.91
C THR A 427 -30.13 -3.63 -66.12
N ASP A 428 -29.98 -4.94 -65.89
CA ASP A 428 -29.87 -5.93 -66.97
C ASP A 428 -31.18 -6.06 -67.79
N SER A 429 -32.32 -5.79 -67.16
CA SER A 429 -33.63 -5.73 -67.85
C SER A 429 -33.76 -4.54 -68.83
N GLN A 430 -32.77 -3.63 -68.87
CA GLN A 430 -32.81 -2.40 -69.66
C GLN A 430 -31.74 -2.34 -70.78
N SER A 431 -31.06 -3.46 -71.08
CA SER A 431 -30.04 -3.55 -72.15
C SER A 431 -30.44 -4.38 -73.38
N THR A 432 -31.69 -4.85 -73.48
CA THR A 432 -32.18 -5.64 -74.64
C THR A 432 -33.39 -5.02 -75.35
N SER A 433 -33.25 -3.77 -75.82
CA SER A 433 -34.13 -3.21 -76.85
C SER A 433 -33.54 -1.94 -77.50
N ASN A 434 -32.78 -2.09 -78.59
CA ASN A 434 -32.97 -1.37 -79.86
C ASN A 434 -31.85 -1.68 -80.86
N GLU A 435 -32.25 -2.02 -82.09
CA GLU A 435 -31.37 -2.18 -83.25
C GLU A 435 -31.10 -0.84 -83.96
N GLY A 436 -30.10 -0.83 -84.84
CA GLY A 436 -30.06 0.05 -86.02
C GLY A 436 -29.10 1.25 -85.95
N GLY A 437 -27.92 1.12 -86.55
CA GLY A 437 -26.97 2.25 -86.69
C GLY A 437 -25.55 1.86 -87.11
N GLU A 438 -25.37 1.42 -88.34
CA GLU A 438 -24.05 1.31 -89.01
C GLU A 438 -23.44 2.74 -89.16
N VAL A 439 -22.15 3.02 -88.95
CA VAL A 439 -21.05 2.86 -89.93
C VAL A 439 -19.70 3.25 -89.27
N SER A 440 -18.75 2.30 -89.23
CA SER A 440 -17.27 2.45 -89.45
C SER A 440 -16.41 3.48 -88.64
N HIS A 441 -15.09 3.37 -88.43
CA HIS A 441 -14.01 2.52 -88.98
C HIS A 441 -12.81 2.37 -87.99
N LEU A 442 -12.20 1.17 -88.00
CA LEU A 442 -10.75 0.82 -87.87
C LEU A 442 -10.15 0.46 -86.46
N PRO A 443 -9.16 -0.49 -86.40
CA PRO A 443 -9.26 -1.63 -85.46
C PRO A 443 -7.91 -2.09 -84.82
N ILE A 444 -7.91 -3.32 -84.23
CA ILE A 444 -6.75 -4.20 -83.88
C ILE A 444 -5.97 -3.79 -82.61
N LYS A 445 -5.40 -4.67 -81.76
CA LYS A 445 -5.64 -6.07 -81.29
C LYS A 445 -4.61 -6.35 -80.15
N SER A 446 -4.93 -7.18 -79.15
CA SER A 446 -4.02 -7.55 -78.03
C SER A 446 -2.78 -8.36 -78.49
N PRO A 447 -1.59 -8.25 -77.84
CA PRO A 447 -1.28 -8.90 -76.55
C PRO A 447 -0.41 -8.00 -75.59
N GLY A 448 0.11 -8.41 -74.41
CA GLY A 448 0.11 -9.71 -73.70
C GLY A 448 0.73 -9.68 -72.27
N ARG A 449 1.08 -10.87 -71.73
CA ARG A 449 1.59 -11.18 -70.37
C ARG A 449 3.12 -11.41 -70.34
N VAL A 450 3.90 -10.82 -69.42
CA VAL A 450 5.13 -11.40 -68.80
C VAL A 450 5.32 -10.85 -67.37
N MET A 451 5.95 -11.67 -66.51
CA MET A 451 6.24 -11.49 -65.08
C MET A 451 7.75 -11.46 -64.84
N GLN A 452 8.30 -10.60 -63.96
CA GLN A 452 9.54 -10.87 -63.19
C GLN A 452 9.91 -9.80 -62.13
N THR A 453 10.55 -10.29 -61.06
CA THR A 453 11.31 -9.60 -60.00
C THR A 453 12.70 -10.26 -59.91
N PRO A 454 13.66 -9.82 -59.07
CA PRO A 454 14.06 -8.49 -58.59
C PRO A 454 15.54 -8.20 -58.99
N TRP A 455 16.25 -7.25 -58.37
CA TRP A 455 17.66 -7.37 -57.85
C TRP A 455 18.19 -6.03 -57.27
N ILE A 456 19.14 -6.15 -56.33
CA ILE A 456 19.94 -5.12 -55.64
C ILE A 456 21.41 -5.60 -55.76
N PRO A 457 22.42 -4.77 -56.10
CA PRO A 457 23.26 -4.19 -55.04
C PRO A 457 23.91 -2.81 -55.28
N MET A 458 24.36 -2.27 -54.14
CA MET A 458 25.07 -1.02 -53.88
C MET A 458 26.57 -1.12 -54.24
N ALA A 459 27.21 -0.04 -54.71
CA ALA A 459 28.59 0.35 -54.34
C ALA A 459 29.12 1.65 -55.00
N LEU A 460 30.03 2.32 -54.27
CA LEU A 460 31.17 3.17 -54.72
C LEU A 460 30.95 4.57 -55.34
N GLN A 461 31.36 5.57 -54.53
CA GLN A 461 31.95 6.89 -54.85
C GLN A 461 33.36 6.77 -55.51
N PRO A 462 34.13 7.85 -55.84
CA PRO A 462 33.94 9.31 -55.67
C PRO A 462 34.34 10.22 -56.88
N ALA A 463 34.38 11.55 -56.62
CA ALA A 463 35.34 12.57 -57.13
C ALA A 463 35.01 13.43 -58.38
N LEU A 464 35.55 14.66 -58.59
CA LEU A 464 35.98 15.78 -57.70
C LEU A 464 36.44 16.99 -58.57
N THR A 465 35.92 18.23 -58.39
CA THR A 465 36.56 19.50 -58.87
C THR A 465 35.92 20.73 -58.19
N LYS A 466 36.59 21.36 -57.22
CA LYS A 466 37.37 22.63 -57.27
C LYS A 466 36.54 23.94 -57.45
N ASN A 467 36.31 24.80 -56.43
CA ASN A 467 37.19 25.84 -55.80
C ASN A 467 37.04 27.22 -56.54
N ILE A 468 36.77 28.43 -55.97
CA ILE A 468 37.60 29.29 -55.08
C ILE A 468 36.87 30.65 -54.68
N LYS A 469 37.14 31.21 -53.47
CA LYS A 469 37.16 32.67 -52.98
C LYS A 469 35.93 33.50 -52.48
N LYS A 470 36.17 34.07 -51.26
CA LYS A 470 36.06 35.47 -50.76
C LYS A 470 34.77 36.07 -50.13
N GLN A 471 34.97 36.60 -48.92
CA GLN A 471 34.25 37.66 -48.18
C GLN A 471 34.67 39.08 -48.69
N PRO A 472 33.98 40.23 -48.40
CA PRO A 472 33.73 40.76 -47.02
C PRO A 472 32.51 41.72 -46.75
N GLY A 473 32.26 42.04 -45.46
CA GLY A 473 32.12 43.44 -44.97
C GLY A 473 30.76 44.06 -44.56
N THR A 474 30.59 44.36 -43.24
CA THR A 474 29.95 45.57 -42.61
C THR A 474 28.43 45.89 -42.86
N SER A 475 27.63 46.58 -42.00
CA SER A 475 27.88 47.44 -40.81
C SER A 475 26.71 47.51 -39.77
N HIS A 476 27.08 47.69 -38.49
CA HIS A 476 26.58 48.57 -37.38
C HIS A 476 25.09 48.94 -37.09
N PHE A 477 24.67 48.76 -35.81
CA PHE A 477 24.40 49.78 -34.74
C PHE A 477 23.82 49.05 -33.47
N VAL A 478 24.54 48.89 -32.35
CA VAL A 478 24.64 49.76 -31.14
C VAL A 478 23.27 50.04 -30.47
N LYS A 479 23.00 49.63 -29.21
CA LYS A 479 23.58 50.20 -27.96
C LYS A 479 23.54 49.25 -26.75
N ALA A 480 24.46 49.42 -25.80
CA ALA A 480 24.60 48.63 -24.56
C ALA A 480 23.76 49.20 -23.39
N HIS A 481 23.55 48.47 -22.27
CA HIS A 481 24.52 48.49 -21.18
C HIS A 481 24.66 47.18 -20.36
N LYS A 482 25.91 46.72 -20.22
CA LYS A 482 26.49 45.90 -19.12
C LYS A 482 26.74 46.81 -17.88
N ASN A 483 27.20 46.44 -16.68
CA ASN A 483 27.73 45.24 -16.00
C ASN A 483 27.54 45.51 -14.46
N MET A 484 28.02 44.81 -13.43
CA MET A 484 28.94 43.66 -13.27
C MET A 484 28.65 42.93 -11.94
N ILE A 485 29.37 41.84 -11.69
CA ILE A 485 29.71 41.29 -10.36
C ILE A 485 31.23 41.27 -10.25
N THR A 486 31.83 41.57 -9.10
CA THR A 486 33.23 41.14 -8.80
C THR A 486 33.50 40.99 -7.28
N PRO A 487 34.34 40.02 -6.84
CA PRO A 487 34.64 39.76 -5.41
C PRO A 487 36.12 39.98 -5.02
N LEU A 488 36.44 40.03 -3.70
CA LEU A 488 37.52 39.28 -3.00
C LEU A 488 37.80 39.76 -1.54
N THR A 489 38.51 38.90 -0.79
CA THR A 489 38.82 38.81 0.67
C THR A 489 40.08 39.58 1.14
N PRO A 490 40.65 39.45 2.38
CA PRO A 490 40.12 39.20 3.76
C PRO A 490 40.72 40.15 4.86
N ALA A 491 40.25 40.10 6.12
CA ALA A 491 40.97 40.68 7.29
C ALA A 491 40.76 39.99 8.67
N LYS A 492 41.87 39.44 9.20
CA LYS A 492 42.33 39.27 10.60
C LYS A 492 41.36 39.21 11.81
N SER A 493 41.38 38.02 12.44
CA SER A 493 41.56 37.73 13.90
C SER A 493 41.34 38.83 14.97
N ASN A 494 40.59 38.47 16.01
CA ASN A 494 41.14 38.47 17.38
C ASN A 494 40.39 37.53 18.34
N VAL A 495 41.14 36.89 19.25
CA VAL A 495 40.65 35.99 20.31
C VAL A 495 40.70 36.72 21.65
N LYS A 496 39.72 36.50 22.52
CA LYS A 496 39.94 36.45 23.98
C LYS A 496 38.81 35.72 24.71
N SER A 497 39.18 34.60 25.34
CA SER A 497 38.42 33.96 26.41
C SER A 497 38.89 34.55 27.74
N LEU A 498 38.01 34.61 28.76
CA LEU A 498 38.37 34.45 30.18
C LEU A 498 37.10 34.43 31.06
N VAL A 499 36.98 33.36 31.84
CA VAL A 499 36.19 33.26 33.08
C VAL A 499 37.22 33.27 34.22
N PRO A 500 36.92 33.82 35.41
CA PRO A 500 36.71 32.89 36.53
C PRO A 500 35.60 33.31 37.52
N MET A 501 35.20 32.31 38.31
CA MET A 501 34.29 32.34 39.44
C MET A 501 34.45 33.51 40.42
N GLY A 502 33.33 33.92 41.03
CA GLY A 502 33.28 34.63 42.30
C GLY A 502 32.13 34.09 43.16
N ILE A 503 32.45 33.59 44.36
CA ILE A 503 31.47 33.06 45.33
C ILE A 503 31.00 34.21 46.23
N SER A 504 29.69 34.38 46.40
CA SER A 504 29.12 34.93 47.64
C SER A 504 27.69 34.45 47.80
N GLY A 505 27.33 33.94 48.98
CA GLY A 505 25.95 33.59 49.30
C GLY A 505 25.30 34.64 50.18
N HIS A 506 23.97 34.75 50.11
CA HIS A 506 23.19 35.30 51.21
C HIS A 506 21.90 34.51 51.43
N THR A 507 21.78 34.01 52.66
CA THR A 507 20.53 33.60 53.33
C THR A 507 19.49 34.71 53.30
N ARG A 508 18.20 34.35 53.15
CA ARG A 508 17.17 34.43 54.22
C ARG A 508 15.82 33.86 53.75
N ALA A 509 15.07 33.30 54.70
CA ALA A 509 13.77 32.64 54.47
C ALA A 509 12.56 33.55 54.67
N SER A 510 11.43 33.15 54.06
CA SER A 510 10.07 33.19 54.66
C SER A 510 9.23 32.10 53.97
N THR A 511 8.48 31.16 54.56
CA THR A 511 7.58 31.02 55.74
C THR A 511 6.10 31.39 55.54
N TRP A 512 5.28 30.32 55.43
CA TRP A 512 3.83 30.18 55.77
C TRP A 512 2.80 30.87 54.85
N LYS A 513 1.67 30.22 54.47
CA LYS A 513 0.67 29.56 55.33
C LYS A 513 -0.13 28.42 54.67
N ASP A 514 -0.64 27.53 55.52
CA ASP A 514 -1.68 26.54 55.24
C ASP A 514 -3.08 27.16 54.99
N THR A 515 -3.97 26.37 54.39
CA THR A 515 -5.32 26.19 54.96
C THR A 515 -5.90 24.83 54.58
N SER A 516 -6.30 24.05 55.60
CA SER A 516 -6.97 22.75 55.46
C SER A 516 -8.48 22.90 55.28
N LYS A 517 -9.13 21.84 54.78
CA LYS A 517 -10.49 21.46 55.21
C LYS A 517 -10.78 19.97 54.96
N ASP A 518 -11.23 19.30 56.02
CA ASP A 518 -11.88 17.98 56.00
C ASP A 518 -13.15 18.00 55.10
N THR A 519 -13.77 16.90 54.67
CA THR A 519 -14.18 15.67 55.40
C THR A 519 -14.56 14.62 54.33
N SER A 520 -14.42 13.30 54.52
CA SER A 520 -15.38 12.49 55.28
C SER A 520 -14.97 11.02 55.38
N LYS A 521 -15.35 10.37 56.48
CA LYS A 521 -15.17 8.93 56.72
C LYS A 521 -16.25 8.12 56.01
N ALA A 522 -15.90 6.91 55.54
CA ALA A 522 -16.85 5.80 55.45
C ALA A 522 -16.13 4.48 55.82
N THR A 523 -16.55 3.88 56.93
CA THR A 523 -16.05 2.61 57.43
C THR A 523 -16.81 1.45 56.76
N PHE A 524 -16.10 0.41 56.33
CA PHE A 524 -16.68 -0.94 56.25
C PHE A 524 -15.68 -1.98 56.76
N GLN A 525 -16.11 -2.76 57.75
CA GLN A 525 -15.41 -3.91 58.32
C GLN A 525 -15.96 -5.21 57.72
N THR A 526 -15.37 -6.33 58.14
CA THR A 526 -15.73 -7.74 57.86
C THR A 526 -15.37 -8.20 56.43
N THR A 527 -14.71 -9.34 56.21
CA THR A 527 -14.50 -10.49 57.10
C THR A 527 -13.11 -11.09 56.92
N VAL A 528 -12.44 -11.44 58.03
CA VAL A 528 -11.22 -12.25 58.02
C VAL A 528 -11.61 -13.72 58.12
N THR A 529 -11.10 -14.56 57.21
CA THR A 529 -11.03 -16.01 57.43
C THR A 529 -9.58 -16.46 57.26
N SER A 530 -8.99 -16.94 58.35
CA SER A 530 -7.63 -17.48 58.37
C SER A 530 -7.62 -18.90 57.79
N LEU A 531 -6.60 -19.23 56.99
CA LEU A 531 -6.17 -20.61 56.77
C LEU A 531 -4.67 -20.67 56.55
N LYS A 532 -4.06 -21.64 57.23
CA LYS A 532 -2.64 -21.81 57.57
C LYS A 532 -1.65 -21.82 56.41
N THR A 533 -0.46 -21.33 56.77
CA THR A 533 0.87 -21.80 56.36
C THR A 533 0.96 -23.28 55.96
N ASP A 534 1.76 -23.57 54.94
CA ASP A 534 2.80 -24.59 55.00
C ASP A 534 3.96 -24.20 54.04
N GLU A 535 5.20 -24.39 54.50
CA GLU A 535 6.46 -24.07 53.81
C GLU A 535 7.28 -25.37 53.69
N PRO A 536 7.91 -25.65 52.53
CA PRO A 536 8.99 -26.65 52.46
C PRO A 536 10.34 -26.01 52.07
N THR A 537 11.21 -26.00 53.07
CA THR A 537 12.66 -25.79 53.09
C THR A 537 13.43 -26.32 51.87
N MET A 538 14.38 -25.51 51.34
CA MET A 538 15.46 -26.01 50.46
C MET A 538 16.54 -26.76 51.24
N PRO A 539 17.14 -27.83 50.70
CA PRO A 539 18.43 -28.32 51.16
C PRO A 539 19.58 -27.45 50.61
N PHE A 540 20.41 -26.96 51.52
CA PHE A 540 21.71 -26.35 51.25
C PHE A 540 22.76 -27.46 51.19
N ILE A 541 23.61 -27.49 50.16
CA ILE A 541 24.88 -28.25 50.18
C ILE A 541 25.98 -27.29 49.78
N GLU A 542 27.01 -27.26 50.62
CA GLU A 542 28.18 -26.40 50.51
C GLU A 542 29.41 -27.23 50.11
N ASP A 543 30.30 -26.58 49.38
CA ASP A 543 31.73 -26.88 49.21
C ASP A 543 32.19 -28.16 48.47
N LEU A 544 32.92 -27.94 47.36
CA LEU A 544 34.35 -28.27 47.31
C LEU A 544 35.04 -27.57 46.14
N SER A 545 36.28 -27.13 46.37
CA SER A 545 37.06 -26.23 45.54
C SER A 545 38.04 -26.92 44.57
N GLU A 546 38.54 -26.12 43.61
CA GLU A 546 39.71 -26.34 42.74
C GLU A 546 39.63 -27.41 41.63
N ILE A 547 39.90 -26.98 40.38
CA ILE A 547 41.10 -27.36 39.60
C ILE A 547 41.18 -26.54 38.28
N GLN A 548 42.32 -25.87 38.11
CA GLN A 548 43.03 -25.42 36.89
C GLN A 548 42.29 -24.85 35.65
N SER A 549 42.72 -23.64 35.28
CA SER A 549 42.76 -23.15 33.89
C SER A 549 43.66 -24.01 32.99
N PRO A 550 43.38 -24.08 31.68
CA PRO A 550 44.44 -23.68 30.74
C PRO A 550 43.95 -22.79 29.57
N GLU A 551 44.89 -22.46 28.70
CA GLU A 551 44.85 -21.35 27.73
C GLU A 551 44.03 -21.57 26.45
N SER A 552 43.97 -20.49 25.66
CA SER A 552 43.40 -20.38 24.32
C SER A 552 43.78 -21.48 23.32
N THR A 553 42.85 -21.82 22.43
CA THR A 553 43.23 -22.15 21.04
C THR A 553 42.14 -21.71 20.05
N THR A 554 42.58 -21.07 18.96
CA THR A 554 41.78 -20.76 17.77
C THR A 554 41.65 -21.99 16.87
N THR A 555 40.50 -22.14 16.20
CA THR A 555 40.31 -22.99 15.00
C THR A 555 39.05 -22.49 14.30
N GLU A 556 39.17 -21.69 13.24
CA GLU A 556 39.26 -22.12 11.83
C GLU A 556 38.11 -23.00 11.37
N TYR A 557 37.29 -22.43 10.48
CA TYR A 557 36.18 -23.09 9.79
C TYR A 557 36.64 -23.41 8.36
N SER A 558 36.69 -24.69 8.00
CA SER A 558 37.22 -25.13 6.70
C SER A 558 36.32 -24.72 5.52
N GLN A 559 36.95 -24.37 4.41
CA GLN A 559 36.31 -24.19 3.10
C GLN A 559 36.25 -25.52 2.31
N GLU A 560 35.51 -25.43 1.19
CA GLU A 560 35.34 -26.38 0.07
C GLU A 560 34.01 -27.14 0.07
N SER A 561 33.31 -27.29 -1.08
CA SER A 561 33.72 -27.03 -2.47
C SER A 561 32.65 -26.31 -3.30
N SER A 562 33.11 -25.64 -4.36
CA SER A 562 32.29 -24.88 -5.31
C SER A 562 32.01 -25.67 -6.59
N VAL A 563 30.82 -25.49 -7.18
CA VAL A 563 30.62 -25.67 -8.62
C VAL A 563 29.96 -24.42 -9.18
N THR A 564 30.69 -23.75 -10.05
CA THR A 564 30.31 -22.45 -10.64
C THR A 564 29.69 -22.66 -12.02
N LEU A 565 28.57 -21.99 -12.30
CA LEU A 565 28.17 -21.67 -13.67
C LEU A 565 27.75 -20.20 -13.73
N HIS A 566 28.56 -19.40 -14.40
CA HIS A 566 28.35 -17.96 -14.56
C HIS A 566 27.26 -17.67 -15.61
N SER A 567 26.41 -16.68 -15.30
CA SER A 567 25.94 -15.73 -16.32
C SER A 567 25.81 -14.34 -15.71
N THR A 568 26.28 -13.33 -16.43
CA THR A 568 26.52 -11.96 -15.94
C THR A 568 25.41 -11.00 -16.36
N MET A 569 24.87 -10.22 -15.40
CA MET A 569 24.26 -8.91 -15.65
C MET A 569 24.51 -7.94 -14.48
N PRO A 570 24.59 -6.62 -14.73
CA PRO A 570 25.11 -5.64 -13.78
C PRO A 570 24.06 -5.14 -12.76
N PRO A 571 24.50 -4.58 -11.61
CA PRO A 571 23.59 -4.09 -10.57
C PRO A 571 22.87 -2.79 -10.98
N PHE A 572 21.54 -2.83 -10.99
CA PHE A 572 20.71 -1.63 -11.16
C PHE A 572 20.76 -0.74 -9.91
N LYS A 573 21.17 0.52 -10.07
CA LYS A 573 21.02 1.57 -9.03
C LYS A 573 19.54 1.90 -8.84
N ILE A 574 18.99 1.58 -7.67
CA ILE A 574 17.68 2.11 -7.27
C ILE A 574 17.87 3.52 -6.70
N GLN A 575 17.45 4.53 -7.48
CA GLN A 575 17.28 5.89 -6.96
C GLN A 575 16.05 5.96 -6.05
N SER A 576 16.22 6.44 -4.82
CA SER A 576 15.12 6.77 -3.93
C SER A 576 14.36 8.00 -4.46
N LYS A 577 13.21 7.79 -5.11
CA LYS A 577 12.24 8.87 -5.31
C LYS A 577 11.59 9.20 -3.96
N LYS A 578 11.84 10.42 -3.49
CA LYS A 578 11.06 11.04 -2.41
C LYS A 578 9.59 11.14 -2.80
N TYR A 579 8.72 10.84 -1.85
CA TYR A 579 7.45 11.53 -1.64
C TYR A 579 7.36 11.87 -0.15
#